data_AF-A0AAE1FDR9-F1
#
_entry.id   AF-A0AAE1FDR9-F1
#
_cell.length_a   1.000
_cell.length_b   1.000
_cell.length_c   1.000
_cell.angle_alpha   90.00
_cell.angle_beta   90.00
_cell.angle_gamma   90.00
#
_symmetry.space_group_name_H-M   'P 1'
#
loop_
_entity.id
_entity.type
_entity.pdbx_description
1 polymer ?
#
loop_
_entity_poly.entity_id
_entity_poly.type
_entity_poly.pdbx_seq_one_letter_code
_entity_poly.pdbx_strand_id
1 'polypeptide(L)'
;MGGSTSKLKRWMSSGEDDPKQCERAVKRMATPFVYTRRGSMYFDEDGDVAHEFYEEVPPLRRGVKATMRRILTNLTPQGDVMLPFPCLNVDFPIVLYQDS
;
A
#
# COMPACT_ATOMS: atom_id res chain seq x y z
N MET A 1 9.32 20.64 50.76
CA MET A 1 8.86 21.80 49.95
C MET A 1 9.89 21.95 48.82
N GLY A 2 9.60 21.45 47.62
CA GLY A 2 9.23 22.30 46.46
C GLY A 2 10.48 22.95 45.84
N GLY A 3 10.86 22.75 44.57
CA GLY A 3 10.14 22.17 43.45
C GLY A 3 11.01 21.99 42.21
N SER A 4 10.33 21.46 41.19
CA SER A 4 10.77 21.20 39.81
C SER A 4 11.26 22.43 39.05
N THR A 5 12.14 22.18 38.06
CA THR A 5 12.10 22.57 36.62
C THR A 5 13.53 22.45 36.08
N SER A 6 13.86 22.08 34.85
CA SER A 6 13.17 21.56 33.67
C SER A 6 14.29 21.05 32.75
N LYS A 7 14.06 19.92 32.06
CA LYS A 7 14.96 19.34 31.05
C LYS A 7 14.90 20.17 29.77
N LEU A 8 16.05 20.50 29.18
CA LEU A 8 16.21 20.82 27.74
C LEU A 8 17.70 20.74 27.36
N LYS A 9 18.13 19.62 26.79
CA LYS A 9 19.32 19.51 25.91
C LYS A 9 18.94 18.55 24.79
N ARG A 10 18.66 19.07 23.59
CA ARG A 10 19.63 19.41 22.52
C ARG A 10 20.19 18.14 21.89
N TRP A 11 19.47 17.62 20.92
CA TRP A 11 19.93 16.59 19.99
C TRP A 11 20.19 17.24 18.64
N MET A 12 21.46 17.42 18.29
CA MET A 12 21.93 17.78 16.95
C MET A 12 23.28 17.11 16.70
N SER A 13 23.43 16.60 15.46
CA SER A 13 24.65 16.15 14.75
C SER A 13 25.21 14.79 15.19
N SER A 14 25.56 13.84 14.32
CA SER A 14 25.84 13.77 12.86
C SER A 14 25.50 12.34 12.40
N GLY A 15 25.17 11.98 11.15
CA GLY A 15 25.71 12.44 9.87
C GLY A 15 26.70 11.39 9.34
N GLU A 16 26.19 10.25 8.86
CA GLU A 16 26.90 9.30 7.98
C GLU A 16 25.95 8.94 6.83
N ASP A 17 26.35 9.31 5.61
CA ASP A 17 25.59 9.25 4.37
C ASP A 17 25.59 7.83 3.76
N ASP A 18 24.42 7.20 3.67
CA ASP A 18 24.18 5.95 2.94
C ASP A 18 23.31 6.25 1.70
N PRO A 19 23.76 5.99 0.46
CA PRO A 19 23.12 6.49 -0.76
C PRO A 19 21.99 5.57 -1.25
N LYS A 20 21.00 5.28 -0.40
CA LYS A 20 19.76 4.56 -0.79
C LYS A 20 18.47 5.17 -0.22
N GLN A 21 18.43 6.48 -0.06
CA GLN A 21 17.19 7.18 0.31
C GLN A 21 16.41 7.58 -0.94
N CYS A 22 15.55 6.68 -1.43
CA CYS A 22 14.47 7.02 -2.35
C CYS A 22 13.65 8.19 -1.79
N GLU A 23 13.60 9.27 -2.56
CA GLU A 23 12.64 10.38 -2.48
C GLU A 23 12.40 11.00 -1.09
N ARG A 24 13.36 11.84 -0.66
CA ARG A 24 13.10 12.85 0.38
C ARG A 24 12.03 13.84 -0.10
N ALA A 25 10.85 13.74 0.50
CA ALA A 25 9.92 14.81 0.87
C ALA A 25 9.84 16.02 -0.09
N VAL A 26 9.26 15.81 -1.27
CA VAL A 26 8.59 16.91 -1.98
C VAL A 26 7.24 17.10 -1.30
N LYS A 27 6.91 18.33 -0.87
CA LYS A 27 5.53 18.74 -0.62
C LYS A 27 4.76 18.49 -1.92
N ARG A 28 4.16 17.31 -2.07
CA ARG A 28 3.36 16.95 -3.25
C ARG A 28 2.10 17.83 -3.20
N MET A 29 2.18 19.02 -3.82
CA MET A 29 0.99 19.67 -4.36
C MET A 29 0.32 18.60 -5.21
N ALA A 30 -0.88 18.16 -4.82
CA ALA A 30 -1.53 17.05 -5.50
C ALA A 30 -1.68 17.38 -7.00
N THR A 31 -1.50 16.38 -7.86
CA THR A 31 -1.60 16.57 -9.31
C THR A 31 -3.05 16.36 -9.77
N PRO A 32 -3.53 17.08 -10.80
CA PRO A 32 -4.82 16.80 -11.42
C PRO A 32 -4.94 15.40 -12.03
N PHE A 33 -3.81 14.71 -12.21
CA PHE A 33 -3.72 13.36 -12.76
C PHE A 33 -3.27 12.35 -11.71
N VAL A 34 -3.92 11.19 -11.71
CA VAL A 34 -3.63 10.01 -10.90
C VAL A 34 -3.05 8.94 -11.82
N TYR A 35 -1.83 8.49 -11.53
CA TYR A 35 -1.10 7.52 -12.36
C TYR A 35 -1.12 6.11 -11.78
N THR A 36 -1.43 5.98 -10.50
CA THR A 36 -1.44 4.70 -9.78
C THR A 36 -2.75 4.53 -9.04
N ARG A 37 -3.20 3.28 -8.91
CA ARG A 37 -4.32 2.90 -8.04
C ARG A 37 -3.87 1.87 -7.04
N ARG A 38 -4.53 1.81 -5.89
CA ARG A 38 -4.31 0.73 -4.94
C ARG A 38 -4.91 -0.56 -5.49
N GLY A 39 -4.07 -1.58 -5.71
CA GLY A 39 -4.47 -2.89 -6.18
C GLY A 39 -5.23 -3.70 -5.13
N SER A 40 -6.08 -4.61 -5.57
CA SER A 40 -6.83 -5.56 -4.73
C SER A 40 -6.38 -7.00 -4.92
N MET A 41 -5.30 -7.23 -5.65
CA MET A 41 -4.72 -8.57 -5.86
C MET A 41 -3.55 -8.80 -4.89
N TYR A 42 -3.24 -10.07 -4.71
CA TYR A 42 -2.16 -10.56 -3.88
C TYR A 42 -1.34 -11.58 -4.66
N PHE A 43 -0.07 -11.68 -4.31
CA PHE A 43 0.82 -12.76 -4.69
C PHE A 43 0.82 -13.84 -3.59
N ASP A 44 0.75 -15.10 -3.98
CA ASP A 44 0.98 -16.23 -3.06
C ASP A 44 2.46 -16.64 -3.03
N GLU A 45 2.74 -17.80 -2.40
CA GLU A 45 4.11 -18.32 -2.22
C GLU A 45 4.73 -18.77 -3.56
N ASP A 46 3.91 -19.13 -4.55
CA ASP A 46 4.34 -19.59 -5.88
C ASP A 46 4.44 -18.42 -6.89
N GLY A 47 3.97 -17.23 -6.51
CA GLY A 47 4.00 -16.02 -7.32
C GLY A 47 2.77 -15.83 -8.20
N ASP A 48 1.73 -16.63 -7.98
CA ASP A 48 0.45 -16.47 -8.66
C ASP A 48 -0.26 -15.21 -8.17
N VAL A 49 -1.01 -14.56 -9.05
CA VAL A 49 -1.72 -13.31 -8.75
C VAL A 49 -3.22 -13.54 -8.77
N ALA A 50 -3.89 -13.28 -7.64
CA ALA A 50 -5.34 -13.37 -7.55
C ALA A 50 -5.92 -12.37 -6.54
N HIS A 51 -7.22 -12.15 -6.60
CA HIS A 51 -7.93 -11.39 -5.56
C HIS A 51 -8.06 -12.18 -4.25
N GLU A 52 -8.20 -13.50 -4.35
CA GLU A 52 -8.40 -14.40 -3.23
C GLU A 52 -7.75 -15.76 -3.54
N PHE A 53 -7.17 -16.38 -2.52
CA PHE A 53 -6.59 -17.72 -2.62
C PHE A 53 -7.37 -18.70 -1.76
N TYR A 54 -7.49 -19.93 -2.24
CA TYR A 54 -8.15 -21.02 -1.54
C TYR A 54 -7.29 -22.27 -1.60
N GLU A 55 -7.23 -23.01 -0.50
CA GLU A 55 -6.59 -24.33 -0.44
C GLU A 55 -7.64 -25.42 -0.23
N GLU A 56 -7.35 -26.60 -0.77
CA GLU A 56 -8.16 -27.79 -0.52
C GLU A 56 -7.90 -28.32 0.88
N VAL A 57 -8.98 -28.51 1.64
CA VAL A 57 -8.97 -29.15 2.95
C VAL A 57 -9.38 -30.61 2.78
N PRO A 58 -8.49 -31.56 3.06
CA PRO A 58 -8.79 -32.97 2.91
C PRO A 58 -9.87 -33.42 3.90
N PRO A 59 -10.74 -34.35 3.50
CA PRO A 59 -11.82 -34.81 4.35
C PRO A 59 -11.27 -35.62 5.54
N LEU A 60 -11.76 -35.31 6.74
CA LEU A 60 -11.36 -36.03 7.96
C LEU A 60 -11.86 -37.49 7.99
N ARG A 61 -12.92 -37.81 7.23
CA ARG A 61 -13.54 -39.13 7.17
C ARG A 61 -13.68 -39.60 5.73
N ARG A 62 -13.52 -40.92 5.51
CA ARG A 62 -13.74 -41.54 4.19
C ARG A 62 -15.18 -41.35 3.74
N GLY A 63 -15.36 -41.03 2.46
CA GLY A 63 -16.67 -40.81 1.84
C GLY A 63 -17.21 -39.39 1.96
N VAL A 64 -16.52 -38.48 2.67
CA VAL A 64 -16.84 -37.05 2.69
C VAL A 64 -16.06 -36.35 1.58
N LYS A 65 -16.67 -35.38 0.91
CA LYS A 65 -16.01 -34.56 -0.11
C LYS A 65 -15.04 -33.57 0.54
N ALA A 66 -13.92 -33.31 -0.13
CA ALA A 66 -13.02 -32.23 0.25
C ALA A 66 -13.75 -30.87 0.14
N THR A 67 -13.29 -29.91 0.93
CA THR A 67 -13.82 -28.55 0.95
C THR A 67 -12.70 -27.55 0.72
N MET A 68 -13.01 -26.38 0.19
CA MET A 68 -12.03 -25.31 0.03
C MET A 68 -12.06 -24.36 1.24
N ARG A 69 -10.89 -23.90 1.68
CA ARG A 69 -10.73 -22.87 2.71
C ARG A 69 -10.02 -21.66 2.13
N ARG A 70 -10.52 -20.46 2.43
CA ARG A 70 -9.87 -19.21 2.05
C ARG A 70 -8.56 -19.03 2.82
N ILE A 71 -7.50 -18.68 2.11
CA ILE A 71 -6.20 -18.32 2.66
C ILE A 71 -6.17 -16.81 2.86
N LEU A 72 -5.74 -16.37 4.05
CA LEU A 72 -5.57 -14.95 4.40
C LEU A 72 -4.14 -14.64 4.88
N THR A 73 -3.33 -15.66 5.10
CA THR A 73 -1.96 -15.58 5.61
C THR A 73 -0.96 -15.76 4.46
N ASN A 74 0.26 -15.26 4.65
CA ASN A 74 1.38 -15.40 3.69
C ASN A 74 1.11 -14.84 2.28
N LEU A 75 0.10 -13.99 2.12
CA LEU A 75 -0.20 -13.30 0.88
C LEU A 75 0.49 -11.93 0.86
N THR A 76 1.20 -11.63 -0.22
CA THR A 76 1.84 -10.32 -0.42
C THR A 76 0.93 -9.43 -1.25
N PRO A 77 0.49 -8.25 -0.76
CA PRO A 77 -0.38 -7.38 -1.54
C PRO A 77 0.36 -6.84 -2.76
N GLN A 78 -0.34 -6.73 -3.89
CA GLN A 78 0.22 -6.15 -5.12
C GLN A 78 0.66 -4.69 -4.94
N GLY A 79 0.03 -3.96 -4.00
CA GLY A 79 0.37 -2.57 -3.71
C GLY A 79 -0.20 -1.60 -4.74
N ASP A 80 0.55 -0.55 -5.06
CA ASP A 80 0.15 0.44 -6.04
C ASP A 80 0.41 -0.06 -7.47
N VAL A 81 -0.64 -0.07 -8.28
CA VAL A 81 -0.63 -0.55 -9.66
C VAL A 81 -0.68 0.64 -10.60
N MET A 82 0.24 0.68 -11.56
CA MET A 82 0.22 1.69 -12.61
C MET A 82 -1.01 1.54 -13.49
N LEU A 83 -1.67 2.66 -13.75
CA LEU A 83 -2.77 2.73 -14.69
C LEU A 83 -2.21 2.81 -16.12
N PRO A 84 -2.87 2.17 -17.11
CA PRO A 84 -2.45 2.25 -18.51
C PRO A 84 -2.52 3.69 -19.06
N PHE A 85 -3.42 4.50 -18.52
CA PHE A 85 -3.57 5.93 -18.80
C PHE A 85 -3.89 6.67 -17.48
N PRO A 86 -3.44 7.93 -17.34
CA PRO A 86 -3.74 8.70 -16.14
C PRO A 86 -5.24 8.99 -16.01
N CYS A 87 -5.75 8.93 -14.78
CA CYS A 87 -7.11 9.32 -14.45
C CYS A 87 -7.15 10.73 -13.86
N LEU A 88 -8.29 11.41 -13.93
CA LEU A 88 -8.47 12.70 -13.26
C LEU A 88 -8.58 12.53 -11.75
N ASN A 89 -7.94 13.44 -11.02
CA ASN A 89 -8.00 13.49 -9.57
C ASN A 89 -9.31 14.14 -9.12
N VAL A 90 -10.04 13.45 -8.26
CA VAL A 90 -11.38 13.86 -7.77
C VAL A 90 -11.36 15.12 -6.91
N ASP A 91 -10.21 15.45 -6.31
CA ASP A 91 -10.05 16.62 -5.45
C ASP A 91 -9.84 17.93 -6.23
N PHE A 92 -9.67 17.84 -7.56
CA PHE A 92 -9.44 18.99 -8.42
C PHE A 92 -10.69 19.32 -9.24
N PRO A 93 -11.23 20.54 -9.14
CA PRO A 93 -12.29 20.99 -10.05
C PRO A 93 -11.68 21.18 -11.44
N ILE A 94 -12.06 20.33 -12.40
CA ILE A 94 -11.55 20.35 -13.77
C ILE A 94 -12.73 20.58 -14.72
N VAL A 95 -12.70 21.67 -15.47
CA VAL A 95 -13.68 21.96 -16.53
C VAL A 95 -13.33 21.08 -17.73
N LEU A 96 -14.19 20.12 -18.05
CA LEU A 96 -13.97 19.21 -19.18
C LEU A 96 -14.34 19.82 -20.53
N TYR A 97 -15.28 20.75 -20.54
CA TYR A 97 -15.78 21.40 -21.75
C TYR A 97 -16.29 22.80 -21.42
N GLN A 98 -16.01 23.73 -22.33
CA GLN A 98 -16.54 25.08 -22.31
C GLN A 98 -16.96 25.42 -23.73
N ASP A 99 -18.22 25.82 -23.89
CA ASP A 99 -18.70 26.40 -25.15
C ASP A 99 -18.40 27.90 -25.16
N SER A 100 -17.97 28.40 -26.31
CA SER A 100 -17.49 29.79 -26.49
C SER A 100 -18.61 30.76 -26.85
#